data_AF-A0A1H5FPG7-F1
#
_entry.id   AF-A0A1H5FPG7-F1
#
_cell.length_a   1.000
_cell.length_b   1.000
_cell.length_c   1.000
_cell.angle_alpha   90.00
_cell.angle_beta   90.00
_cell.angle_gamma   90.00
#
_symmetry.space_group_name_H-M   'P 1'
#
loop_
_entity.id
_entity.type
_entity.pdbx_description
1 polymer ?
#
loop_
_entity_poly.entity_id
_entity_poly.type
_entity_poly.pdbx_seq_one_letter_code
_entity_poly.pdbx_strand_id
1 'polypeptide(L)'
;MSEIKAMRARGEDQTNLDAPEAEDLGEDFWKKARVVMPRGKTSVHLRLDNDVVDWFKANGKGHLTRMNAVLRAYVEAHKKAS
;
A
#
# COMPACT_ATOMS: atom_id res chain seq x y z
N MET A 1 15.21 -14.90 1.53
CA MET A 1 15.46 -15.04 0.08
C MET A 1 14.48 -15.98 -0.64
N SER A 2 13.78 -16.89 0.06
CA SER A 2 12.94 -17.93 -0.56
C SER A 2 11.53 -17.48 -0.96
N GLU A 3 10.96 -16.48 -0.28
CA GLU A 3 9.54 -16.10 -0.42
C GLU A 3 9.23 -15.30 -1.70
N ILE A 4 10.11 -14.37 -2.06
CA ILE A 4 9.99 -13.58 -3.30
C ILE A 4 10.09 -14.47 -4.55
N LYS A 5 10.98 -15.47 -4.53
CA LYS A 5 11.15 -16.42 -5.64
C LYS A 5 9.90 -17.30 -5.80
N ALA A 6 9.26 -17.68 -4.69
CA ALA A 6 8.04 -18.47 -4.71
C ALA A 6 6.82 -17.66 -5.20
N MET A 7 6.71 -16.36 -4.83
CA MET A 7 5.65 -15.48 -5.37
C MET A 7 5.78 -15.29 -6.88
N ARG A 8 7.01 -15.11 -7.39
CA ARG A 8 7.28 -14.98 -8.82
C ARG A 8 6.90 -16.24 -9.61
N ALA A 9 7.18 -17.42 -9.06
CA ALA A 9 6.78 -18.70 -9.68
C ALA A 9 5.26 -18.92 -9.76
N ARG A 10 4.48 -18.26 -8.89
CA ARG A 10 3.00 -18.33 -8.88
C ARG A 10 2.34 -17.19 -9.67
N GLY A 11 3.12 -16.30 -10.30
CA GLY A 11 2.59 -15.12 -11.00
C GLY A 11 1.89 -14.12 -10.06
N GLU A 12 2.24 -14.13 -8.77
CA GLU A 12 1.66 -13.26 -7.74
C GLU A 12 2.50 -12.00 -7.51
N ASP A 13 3.62 -11.87 -8.21
CA ASP A 13 4.43 -10.66 -8.15
C ASP A 13 3.80 -9.55 -8.99
N GLN A 14 3.89 -8.32 -8.47
CA GLN A 14 3.33 -7.14 -9.13
C GLN A 14 4.30 -6.56 -10.19
N THR A 15 5.28 -7.36 -10.62
CA THR A 15 6.30 -6.93 -11.58
C THR A 15 5.67 -6.86 -12.96
N ASN A 16 5.67 -5.68 -13.57
CA ASN A 16 5.35 -5.55 -14.99
C ASN A 16 6.56 -6.02 -15.81
N LEU A 17 6.40 -7.10 -16.57
CA LEU A 17 7.47 -7.67 -17.41
C LEU A 17 7.84 -6.75 -18.58
N ASP A 18 6.90 -5.91 -19.02
CA ASP A 18 7.09 -4.94 -20.10
C ASP A 18 7.50 -3.56 -19.58
N ALA A 19 7.88 -3.45 -18.29
CA ALA A 19 8.39 -2.20 -17.76
C ALA A 19 9.70 -1.82 -18.47
N PRO A 20 9.85 -0.57 -18.95
CA PRO A 20 11.12 -0.12 -19.52
C PRO A 20 12.22 -0.18 -18.45
N GLU A 21 13.46 -0.38 -18.89
CA GLU A 21 14.60 -0.27 -17.98
C GLU A 21 14.61 1.11 -17.33
N ALA A 22 14.74 1.13 -16.01
CA ALA A 22 14.80 2.37 -15.26
C ALA A 22 16.14 3.07 -15.55
N GLU A 23 16.07 4.37 -15.87
CA GLU A 23 17.26 5.21 -16.00
C GLU A 23 17.99 5.32 -14.65
N ASP A 24 19.32 5.37 -14.71
CA ASP A 24 20.12 5.60 -13.51
C ASP A 24 19.88 7.03 -13.00
N LEU A 25 19.40 7.14 -11.76
CA LEU A 25 19.13 8.40 -11.09
C LEU A 25 20.42 9.13 -10.64
N GLY A 26 21.57 8.46 -10.72
CA GLY A 26 22.88 9.00 -10.37
C GLY A 26 23.12 9.13 -8.86
N GLU A 27 24.39 9.26 -8.46
CA GLU A 27 24.77 9.33 -7.04
C GLU A 27 24.17 10.54 -6.30
N ASP A 28 24.04 11.67 -6.98
CA ASP A 28 23.59 12.92 -6.37
C ASP A 28 22.13 12.87 -5.92
N PHE A 29 21.30 12.06 -6.60
CA PHE A 29 19.95 11.75 -6.15
C PHE A 29 19.98 11.04 -4.80
N TRP A 30 20.78 9.98 -4.68
CA TRP A 30 20.87 9.17 -3.46
C TRP A 30 21.50 9.94 -2.29
N LYS A 31 22.47 10.83 -2.55
CA LYS A 31 23.06 11.72 -1.53
C LYS A 31 22.03 12.66 -0.89
N LYS A 32 20.98 13.04 -1.63
CA LYS A 32 19.91 13.95 -1.16
C LYS A 32 18.62 13.22 -0.76
N ALA A 33 18.54 11.92 -1.03
CA ALA A 33 17.34 11.14 -0.76
C ALA A 33 17.08 11.08 0.75
N ARG A 34 15.87 11.49 1.14
CA ARG A 34 15.43 11.35 2.54
C ARG A 34 14.81 9.98 2.74
N VAL A 35 15.43 9.16 3.58
CA VAL A 35 14.80 7.92 4.05
C VAL A 35 13.60 8.28 4.91
N VAL A 36 12.41 7.97 4.43
CA VAL A 36 11.18 8.11 5.21
C VAL A 36 10.78 6.72 5.65
N MET A 37 10.86 6.46 6.95
CA MET A 37 10.27 5.25 7.50
C MET A 37 8.75 5.40 7.47
N PRO A 38 8.02 4.56 6.72
CA PRO A 38 6.57 4.60 6.76
C PRO A 38 6.14 4.30 8.19
N ARG A 39 5.30 5.16 8.76
CA ARG A 39 4.69 4.87 10.07
C ARG A 39 4.00 3.51 9.98
N GLY A 40 4.38 2.61 10.89
CA GLY A 40 3.82 1.27 10.97
C GLY A 40 2.30 1.30 11.08
N LYS A 41 1.65 0.26 10.57
CA LYS A 41 0.21 0.05 10.77
C LYS A 41 0.03 -0.73 12.06
N THR A 42 -0.92 -0.31 12.89
CA THR A 42 -1.33 -1.10 14.06
C THR A 42 -2.38 -2.11 13.63
N SER A 43 -2.17 -3.40 13.91
CA SER A 43 -3.19 -4.43 13.72
C SER A 43 -4.22 -4.29 14.83
N VAL A 44 -5.49 -4.12 14.46
CA VAL A 44 -6.61 -3.99 15.41
C VAL A 44 -7.70 -4.98 15.03
N HIS A 45 -8.40 -5.49 16.04
CA HIS A 45 -9.59 -6.30 15.82
C HIS A 45 -10.82 -5.38 15.80
N LEU A 46 -11.41 -5.16 14.63
CA LEU A 46 -12.55 -4.26 14.42
C LEU A 46 -13.70 -5.05 13.78
N ARG A 47 -14.92 -4.85 14.28
CA ARG A 47 -16.14 -5.34 13.63
C ARG A 47 -16.69 -4.24 12.72
N LEU A 48 -17.10 -4.63 11.52
CA LEU A 48 -17.69 -3.77 10.51
C LEU A 48 -18.94 -4.45 9.97
N ASP A 49 -19.87 -3.67 9.46
CA ASP A 49 -21.06 -4.20 8.81
C ASP A 49 -20.69 -4.98 7.54
N ASN A 50 -21.43 -6.05 7.27
CA ASN A 50 -21.12 -6.98 6.18
C ASN A 50 -21.17 -6.30 4.81
N ASP A 51 -22.16 -5.44 4.58
CA ASP A 51 -22.35 -4.69 3.34
C ASP A 51 -21.16 -3.78 3.03
N VAL A 52 -20.59 -3.11 4.04
CA VAL A 52 -19.38 -2.29 3.90
C VAL A 52 -18.20 -3.15 3.47
N VAL A 53 -17.98 -4.28 4.15
CA VAL A 53 -16.87 -5.19 3.84
C VAL A 53 -17.01 -5.75 2.42
N ASP A 54 -18.22 -6.16 2.04
CA ASP A 54 -18.51 -6.75 0.74
C ASP A 54 -18.34 -5.73 -0.40
N TRP A 55 -18.78 -4.49 -0.20
CA TRP A 55 -18.55 -3.41 -1.17
C TRP A 55 -17.05 -3.20 -1.44
N PHE A 56 -16.22 -3.13 -0.38
CA PHE A 56 -14.79 -2.94 -0.56
C PHE A 56 -14.10 -4.15 -1.21
N LYS A 57 -14.55 -5.37 -0.90
CA LYS A 57 -14.06 -6.62 -1.50
C LYS A 57 -14.43 -6.74 -2.98
N ALA A 58 -15.63 -6.32 -3.37
CA ALA A 58 -16.09 -6.35 -4.76
C ALA A 58 -15.17 -5.55 -5.70
N ASN A 59 -14.53 -4.50 -5.18
CA ASN A 59 -13.53 -3.69 -5.90
C ASN A 59 -12.14 -4.35 -6.03
N GLY A 60 -12.02 -5.65 -5.74
CA GLY A 60 -10.81 -6.45 -5.98
C GLY A 60 -9.70 -6.30 -4.93
N LYS A 61 -8.49 -6.74 -5.30
CA LYS A 61 -7.30 -6.71 -4.42
C LYS A 61 -7.07 -5.30 -3.85
N GLY A 62 -6.55 -5.23 -2.62
CA GLY A 62 -6.28 -3.96 -1.93
C GLY A 62 -7.48 -3.33 -1.21
N HIS A 63 -8.56 -4.08 -0.97
CA HIS A 63 -9.74 -3.61 -0.24
C HIS A 63 -9.39 -3.02 1.14
N LEU A 64 -8.53 -3.67 1.92
CA LEU A 64 -8.05 -3.13 3.21
C LEU A 64 -7.29 -1.81 3.06
N THR A 65 -6.51 -1.65 1.99
CA THR A 65 -5.78 -0.41 1.70
C THR A 65 -6.75 0.73 1.40
N ARG A 66 -7.79 0.48 0.60
CA ARG A 66 -8.86 1.45 0.31
C ARG A 66 -9.66 1.81 1.56
N MET A 67 -10.04 0.82 2.37
CA MET A 67 -10.72 1.06 3.65
C MET A 67 -9.87 1.95 4.57
N ASN A 68 -8.58 1.63 4.72
CA ASN A 68 -7.67 2.44 5.53
C ASN A 68 -7.49 3.87 4.98
N ALA A 69 -7.54 4.07 3.66
CA ALA A 69 -7.48 5.39 3.05
C ALA A 69 -8.71 6.24 3.41
N VAL A 70 -9.90 5.64 3.41
CA VAL A 70 -11.15 6.31 3.84
C VAL A 70 -11.07 6.69 5.32
N LEU A 71 -10.68 5.76 6.20
CA LEU A 71 -10.51 6.05 7.63
C LEU A 71 -9.50 7.18 7.88
N ARG A 72 -8.38 7.19 7.13
CA ARG A 72 -7.39 8.27 7.21
C ARG A 72 -7.98 9.61 6.76
N ALA A 73 -8.68 9.64 5.62
CA ALA A 73 -9.29 10.87 5.12
C ALA A 73 -10.28 11.46 6.14
N TYR A 74 -11.10 10.61 6.77
CA TYR A 74 -12.00 11.01 7.85
C TYR A 74 -11.25 11.64 9.02
N VAL A 75 -10.20 10.98 9.53
CA VAL A 75 -9.39 11.49 10.65
C VAL A 75 -8.75 12.84 10.31
N GLU A 76 -8.16 12.98 9.12
CA GLU A 76 -7.49 14.22 8.72
C GLU A 76 -8.48 15.38 8.52
N ALA A 77 -9.69 15.11 8.02
CA ALA A 77 -10.74 16.12 7.90
C ALA A 77 -11.15 16.67 9.28
N HIS A 78 -11.25 15.81 10.29
CA HIS A 78 -11.67 16.20 11.64
C HIS A 78 -10.53 16.81 12.47
N LYS A 79 -9.27 16.48 12.20
CA LYS A 79 -8.11 17.13 12.83
C LYS A 79 -7.89 18.57 12.37
N LYS A 80 -8.28 18.92 11.14
CA LYS A 80 -8.12 20.28 10.61
C LYS A 80 -9.16 21.26 11.16
N ALA A 81 -10.24 20.77 11.73
CA ALA A 81 -11.31 21.57 12.32
C ALA A 81 -11.08 21.90 13.81
N SER A 82 -9.96 21.45 14.38
CA SER A 82 -9.59 21.59 15.80
C SER A 82 -8.25 22.30 15.95
#